data_AF-A0A4V6I0K0-F1
#
_entry.id   AF-A0A4V6I0K0-F1
#
_cell.length_a   1.000
_cell.length_b   1.000
_cell.length_c   1.000
_cell.angle_alpha   90.00
_cell.angle_beta   90.00
_cell.angle_gamma   90.00
#
_symmetry.space_group_name_H-M   'P 1'
#
loop_
_entity.id
_entity.type
_entity.pdbx_description
1 polymer ?
#
loop_
_entity_poly.entity_id
_entity_poly.type
_entity_poly.pdbx_seq_one_letter_code
_entity_poly.pdbx_strand_id
1 'polypeptide(L)'
;MFGNSKREQELLAENKALHAKIEQLENALRKCSENKEENAAVLTKFNADEKRIKMFIRILNIVTNSSSKHLKILQDNFASSVELLQEAKKTSTENVKQTKILEEAITSSVSSVTERLNSFQTMIGQVYQDLDSITNVINLITDVSDQTNLLALNAAIEAARAGEHGRGFAVVADEVRKLAERAQKATKEIEMNIQVLRQNFSEVQTSTEEIVDEMDHVNGEVSKFIQVGEASMDVRQNSANVLDTTFIGLVKLDHLLFKMNSYSAVVNDNREVQLANHHDCRLGKWYETGNGKEMFSRLPSYGNLESPHGDVHESFRNALDIFKVKGLEGDEEILSLFDAGEAASDKVVDVLDKLLAEKISDRNNGGH
;
A
#
# COMPACT_ATOMS: atom_id res chain seq x y z
N MET A 1 65.59 -51.18 -96.42
CA MET A 1 65.88 -50.50 -95.15
C MET A 1 66.32 -49.08 -95.45
N PHE A 2 65.38 -48.14 -95.55
CA PHE A 2 65.71 -46.72 -95.51
C PHE A 2 65.49 -46.28 -94.08
N GLY A 3 66.57 -46.13 -93.31
CA GLY A 3 66.49 -45.57 -91.97
C GLY A 3 66.09 -44.11 -92.11
N ASN A 4 65.00 -43.70 -91.45
CA ASN A 4 64.58 -42.31 -91.39
C ASN A 4 65.79 -41.42 -91.08
N SER A 5 65.90 -40.28 -91.78
CA SER A 5 66.90 -39.26 -91.48
C SER A 5 66.83 -38.92 -89.99
N LYS A 6 67.99 -38.78 -89.33
CA LYS A 6 68.08 -38.41 -87.90
C LYS A 6 67.16 -37.23 -87.54
N ARG A 7 67.00 -36.29 -88.48
CA ARG A 7 66.11 -35.12 -88.36
C ARG A 7 64.62 -35.47 -88.33
N GLU A 8 64.20 -36.48 -89.08
CA GLU A 8 62.80 -36.92 -89.14
C GLU A 8 62.39 -37.67 -87.87
N GLN A 9 63.30 -38.47 -87.30
CA GLN A 9 63.09 -39.08 -85.99
C GLN A 9 63.05 -38.06 -84.85
N GLU A 10 63.91 -37.02 -84.90
CA GLU A 10 63.87 -35.89 -83.97
C GLU A 10 62.53 -35.13 -84.06
N LEU A 11 62.06 -34.82 -85.26
CA LEU A 11 60.77 -34.12 -85.47
C LEU A 11 59.56 -34.97 -85.02
N LEU A 12 59.57 -36.29 -85.24
CA LEU A 12 58.52 -37.19 -84.75
C LEU A 12 58.50 -37.27 -83.21
N ALA A 13 59.67 -37.31 -82.58
CA ALA A 13 59.80 -37.29 -81.12
C ALA A 13 59.32 -35.95 -80.54
N GLU A 14 59.69 -34.83 -81.17
CA GLU A 14 59.25 -33.48 -80.80
C GLU A 14 57.74 -33.33 -80.96
N ASN A 15 57.16 -33.82 -82.06
CA ASN A 15 55.73 -33.78 -82.30
C ASN A 15 54.94 -34.60 -81.27
N LYS A 16 55.44 -35.79 -80.90
CA LYS A 16 54.86 -36.63 -79.83
C LYS A 16 54.97 -35.95 -78.46
N ALA A 17 56.10 -35.28 -78.17
CA ALA A 17 56.28 -34.52 -76.94
C ALA A 17 55.34 -33.30 -76.87
N LEU A 18 55.12 -32.60 -77.99
CA LEU A 18 54.15 -31.51 -78.09
C LEU A 18 52.71 -32.00 -77.89
N HIS A 19 52.32 -33.14 -78.46
CA HIS A 19 50.98 -33.73 -78.24
C HIS A 19 50.76 -34.09 -76.77
N ALA A 20 51.75 -34.73 -76.13
CA ALA A 20 51.69 -35.02 -74.69
C ALA A 20 51.60 -33.74 -73.84
N LYS A 21 52.27 -32.65 -74.26
CA LYS A 21 52.19 -31.36 -73.59
C LYS A 21 50.82 -30.70 -73.75
N ILE A 22 50.21 -30.79 -74.93
CA ILE A 22 48.85 -30.29 -75.21
C ILE A 22 47.85 -31.05 -74.34
N GLU A 23 47.90 -32.38 -74.31
CA GLU A 23 47.01 -33.20 -73.49
C GLU A 23 47.16 -32.89 -71.98
N GLN A 24 48.39 -32.65 -71.50
CA GLN A 24 48.62 -32.19 -70.13
C GLN A 24 48.00 -30.81 -69.86
N LEU A 25 48.14 -29.87 -70.79
CA LEU A 25 47.57 -28.52 -70.66
C LEU A 25 46.05 -28.53 -70.71
N GLU A 26 45.44 -29.35 -71.57
CA GLU A 26 43.98 -29.52 -71.66
C GLU A 26 43.42 -30.12 -70.36
N ASN A 27 44.08 -31.14 -69.80
CA ASN A 27 43.70 -31.72 -68.51
C ASN A 27 43.85 -30.70 -67.37
N ALA A 28 44.93 -29.91 -67.36
CA ALA A 28 45.12 -28.85 -66.38
C ALA A 28 44.06 -27.74 -66.51
N LEU A 29 43.69 -27.37 -67.74
CA LEU A 29 42.65 -26.38 -68.03
C LEU A 29 41.28 -26.87 -67.56
N ARG A 30 40.94 -28.14 -67.84
CA ARG A 30 39.69 -28.76 -67.36
C ARG A 30 39.61 -28.73 -65.84
N LYS A 31 40.68 -29.17 -65.16
CA LYS A 31 40.75 -29.14 -63.68
C LYS A 31 40.65 -27.72 -63.12
N CYS A 32 41.25 -26.74 -63.79
CA CYS A 32 41.13 -25.33 -63.40
C CYS A 32 39.68 -24.82 -63.55
N SER A 33 38.99 -25.21 -64.62
CA SER A 33 37.58 -24.87 -64.83
C SER A 33 36.67 -25.49 -63.78
N GLU A 34 36.85 -26.78 -63.47
CA GLU A 34 36.12 -27.49 -62.42
C GLU A 34 36.33 -26.81 -61.04
N ASN A 35 37.59 -26.54 -60.67
CA ASN A 35 37.90 -25.82 -59.44
C ASN A 35 37.29 -24.40 -59.39
N LYS A 36 37.21 -23.71 -60.54
CA LYS A 36 36.61 -22.38 -60.63
C LYS A 36 35.11 -22.43 -60.38
N GLU A 37 34.41 -23.42 -60.92
CA GLU A 37 32.98 -23.63 -60.67
C GLU A 37 32.72 -24.00 -59.20
N GLU A 38 33.52 -24.88 -58.63
CA GLU A 38 33.44 -25.26 -57.21
C GLU A 38 33.65 -24.04 -56.30
N ASN A 39 34.69 -23.24 -56.55
CA ASN A 39 34.95 -22.02 -55.80
C ASN A 39 33.83 -20.97 -55.94
N ALA A 40 33.21 -20.85 -57.12
CA ALA A 40 32.09 -19.95 -57.33
C ALA A 40 30.85 -20.39 -56.51
N ALA A 41 30.60 -21.70 -56.43
CA ALA A 41 29.53 -22.25 -55.59
C ALA A 41 29.80 -22.00 -54.09
N VAL A 42 31.03 -22.23 -53.62
CA VAL A 42 31.44 -21.94 -52.24
C VAL A 42 31.29 -20.46 -51.91
N LEU A 43 31.73 -19.56 -52.80
CA LEU A 43 31.61 -18.11 -52.59
C LEU A 43 30.14 -17.66 -52.52
N THR A 44 29.28 -18.25 -53.35
CA THR A 44 27.83 -17.96 -53.32
C THR A 44 27.21 -18.37 -51.99
N LYS A 45 27.58 -19.56 -51.48
CA LYS A 45 27.12 -20.04 -50.16
C LYS A 45 27.65 -19.16 -49.03
N PHE A 46 28.95 -18.82 -49.06
CA PHE A 46 29.57 -17.94 -48.08
C PHE A 46 28.88 -16.57 -48.00
N ASN A 47 28.59 -15.94 -49.15
CA ASN A 47 27.88 -14.66 -49.19
C ASN A 47 26.45 -14.77 -48.63
N ALA A 48 25.77 -15.90 -48.86
CA ALA A 48 24.44 -16.15 -48.30
C ALA A 48 24.48 -16.30 -46.78
N ASP A 49 25.47 -17.04 -46.27
CA ASP A 49 25.67 -17.23 -44.82
C ASP A 49 26.11 -15.92 -44.14
N GLU A 50 26.99 -15.13 -44.76
CA GLU A 50 27.37 -13.80 -44.28
C GLU A 50 26.15 -12.87 -44.15
N LYS A 51 25.26 -12.87 -45.15
CA LYS A 51 24.02 -12.08 -45.12
C LYS A 51 23.10 -12.53 -43.97
N ARG A 52 22.99 -13.84 -43.73
CA ARG A 52 22.21 -14.40 -42.61
C ARG A 52 22.80 -14.00 -41.26
N ILE A 53 24.11 -14.13 -41.07
CA ILE A 53 24.81 -13.76 -39.83
C ILE A 53 24.64 -12.26 -39.55
N LYS A 54 24.83 -11.40 -40.55
CA LYS A 54 24.60 -9.94 -40.41
C LYS A 54 23.16 -9.61 -39.98
N MET A 55 22.18 -10.34 -40.52
CA MET A 55 20.79 -10.19 -40.10
C MET A 55 20.58 -10.62 -38.65
N PHE A 56 21.13 -11.76 -38.23
CA PHE A 56 21.03 -12.25 -36.84
C PHE A 56 21.68 -11.29 -35.84
N ILE A 57 22.90 -10.81 -36.12
CA ILE A 57 23.59 -9.83 -35.27
C ILE A 57 22.76 -8.55 -35.15
N ARG A 58 22.13 -8.09 -36.25
CA ARG A 58 21.26 -6.90 -36.20
C ARG A 58 20.02 -7.12 -35.35
N ILE A 59 19.40 -8.30 -35.42
CA ILE A 59 18.26 -8.65 -34.57
C ILE A 59 18.69 -8.70 -33.09
N LEU A 60 19.81 -9.36 -32.78
CA LEU A 60 20.36 -9.42 -31.42
C LEU A 60 20.61 -8.03 -30.87
N ASN A 61 21.25 -7.14 -31.65
CA ASN A 61 21.46 -5.75 -31.23
C ASN A 61 20.17 -4.98 -30.97
N ILE A 62 19.12 -5.18 -31.79
CA ILE A 62 17.81 -4.57 -31.55
C ILE A 62 17.21 -5.09 -30.24
N VAL A 63 17.23 -6.41 -30.03
CA VAL A 63 16.64 -7.05 -28.84
C VAL A 63 17.38 -6.64 -27.57
N THR A 64 18.71 -6.69 -27.56
CA THR A 64 19.51 -6.35 -26.37
C THR A 64 19.37 -4.88 -26.02
N ASN A 65 19.46 -3.97 -26.99
CA ASN A 65 19.33 -2.53 -26.72
C ASN A 65 17.92 -2.13 -26.28
N SER A 66 16.88 -2.67 -26.93
CA SER A 66 15.49 -2.39 -26.54
C SER A 66 15.16 -2.98 -25.18
N SER A 67 15.64 -4.19 -24.88
CA SER A 67 15.46 -4.84 -23.56
C SER A 67 16.15 -4.05 -22.46
N SER A 68 17.41 -3.65 -22.63
CA SER A 68 18.10 -2.80 -21.65
C SER A 68 17.37 -1.48 -21.41
N LYS A 69 16.85 -0.84 -22.47
CA LYS A 69 16.05 0.38 -22.33
C LYS A 69 14.76 0.14 -21.54
N HIS A 70 13.99 -0.91 -21.85
CA HIS A 70 12.74 -1.22 -21.15
C HIS A 70 12.98 -1.64 -19.70
N LEU A 71 14.02 -2.43 -19.43
CA LEU A 71 14.40 -2.80 -18.06
C LEU A 71 14.77 -1.56 -17.23
N LYS A 72 15.41 -0.56 -17.85
CA LYS A 72 15.72 0.69 -17.16
C LYS A 72 14.46 1.50 -16.80
N ILE A 73 13.48 1.56 -17.71
CA ILE A 73 12.18 2.18 -17.44
C ILE A 73 11.44 1.45 -16.30
N LEU A 74 11.47 0.11 -16.30
CA LEU A 74 10.89 -0.67 -15.21
C LEU A 74 11.58 -0.38 -13.88
N GLN A 75 12.90 -0.21 -13.88
CA GLN A 75 13.65 0.22 -12.69
C GLN A 75 13.15 1.56 -12.12
N ASP A 76 12.98 2.56 -12.99
CA ASP A 76 12.54 3.89 -12.56
C ASP A 76 11.09 3.84 -12.04
N ASN A 77 10.22 3.06 -12.68
CA ASN A 77 8.83 2.85 -12.23
C ASN A 77 8.76 2.16 -10.86
N PHE A 78 9.59 1.14 -10.63
CA PHE A 78 9.65 0.46 -9.34
C PHE A 78 10.22 1.38 -8.25
N ALA A 79 11.23 2.20 -8.57
CA ALA A 79 11.76 3.18 -7.63
C ALA A 79 10.69 4.20 -7.19
N SER A 80 9.91 4.73 -8.14
CA SER A 80 8.78 5.61 -7.83
C SER A 80 7.69 4.90 -7.02
N SER A 81 7.43 3.61 -7.30
CA SER A 81 6.48 2.80 -6.53
C SER A 81 6.90 2.64 -5.06
N VAL A 82 8.21 2.51 -4.79
CA VAL A 82 8.74 2.47 -3.43
C VAL A 82 8.42 3.75 -2.67
N GLU A 83 8.63 4.93 -3.27
CA GLU A 83 8.33 6.22 -2.64
C GLU A 83 6.84 6.35 -2.29
N LEU A 84 5.96 6.01 -3.22
CA LEU A 84 4.50 6.03 -3.01
C LEU A 84 4.06 5.10 -1.88
N LEU A 85 4.61 3.89 -1.82
CA LEU A 85 4.29 2.91 -0.79
C LEU A 85 4.84 3.29 0.59
N GLN A 86 6.01 3.94 0.64
CA GLN A 86 6.54 4.49 1.89
C GLN A 86 5.63 5.59 2.44
N GLU A 87 5.14 6.49 1.59
CA GLU A 87 4.19 7.52 2.01
C GLU A 87 2.86 6.88 2.45
N ALA A 88 2.31 5.92 1.70
CA ALA A 88 1.10 5.21 2.09
C ALA A 88 1.22 4.53 3.47
N LYS A 89 2.36 3.85 3.73
CA LYS A 89 2.66 3.24 5.04
C LYS A 89 2.73 4.28 6.17
N LYS A 90 3.33 5.45 5.89
CA LYS A 90 3.44 6.55 6.85
C LYS A 90 2.07 7.17 7.15
N THR A 91 1.29 7.50 6.12
CA THR A 91 -0.09 8.02 6.27
C THR A 91 -0.96 7.05 7.05
N SER A 92 -0.92 5.75 6.72
CA SER A 92 -1.66 4.72 7.45
C SER A 92 -1.24 4.64 8.93
N THR A 93 0.06 4.76 9.23
CA THR A 93 0.54 4.76 10.63
C THR A 93 0.01 5.96 11.41
N GLU A 94 -0.02 7.14 10.78
CA GLU A 94 -0.60 8.34 11.38
C GLU A 94 -2.12 8.20 11.56
N ASN A 95 -2.83 7.64 10.58
CA ASN A 95 -4.27 7.39 10.69
C ASN A 95 -4.59 6.50 11.89
N VAL A 96 -3.88 5.38 12.08
CA VAL A 96 -4.07 4.50 13.25
C VAL A 96 -3.93 5.27 14.56
N LYS A 97 -2.91 6.14 14.66
CA LYS A 97 -2.67 6.97 15.84
C LYS A 97 -3.78 7.99 16.06
N GLN A 98 -4.18 8.70 15.00
CA GLN A 98 -5.23 9.73 15.07
C GLN A 98 -6.59 9.12 15.43
N THR A 99 -6.92 7.98 14.83
CA THR A 99 -8.14 7.22 15.13
C THR A 99 -8.19 6.83 16.59
N LYS A 100 -7.09 6.34 17.17
CA LYS A 100 -7.02 5.99 18.60
C LYS A 100 -7.21 7.21 19.51
N ILE A 101 -6.56 8.33 19.20
CA ILE A 101 -6.73 9.58 19.96
C ILE A 101 -8.18 10.05 19.90
N LEU A 102 -8.81 9.96 18.73
CA LEU A 102 -10.20 10.36 18.53
C LEU A 102 -11.18 9.45 19.29
N GLU A 103 -10.95 8.13 19.27
CA GLU A 103 -11.71 7.15 20.04
C GLU A 103 -11.68 7.46 21.54
N GLU A 104 -10.49 7.67 22.10
CA GLU A 104 -10.31 8.01 23.52
C GLU A 104 -11.01 9.33 23.87
N ALA A 105 -10.88 10.35 23.02
CA ALA A 105 -11.50 11.66 23.22
C ALA A 105 -13.03 11.63 23.18
N ILE A 106 -13.62 10.91 22.21
CA ILE A 106 -15.08 10.78 22.09
C ILE A 106 -15.62 9.95 23.25
N THR A 107 -15.00 8.81 23.57
CA THR A 107 -15.45 7.94 24.67
C THR A 107 -15.48 8.68 26.01
N SER A 108 -14.44 9.48 26.28
CA SER A 108 -14.37 10.35 27.47
C SER A 108 -15.47 11.41 27.46
N SER A 109 -15.73 12.03 26.30
CA SER A 109 -16.76 13.07 26.16
C SER A 109 -18.17 12.50 26.37
N VAL A 110 -18.48 11.36 25.75
CA VAL A 110 -19.76 10.65 25.92
C VAL A 110 -19.97 10.31 27.39
N SER A 111 -18.97 9.72 28.06
CA SER A 111 -19.05 9.37 29.48
C SER A 111 -19.38 10.59 30.36
N SER A 112 -18.71 11.72 30.11
CA SER A 112 -18.96 12.99 30.82
C SER A 112 -20.37 13.54 30.58
N VAL A 113 -20.90 13.43 29.35
CA VAL A 113 -22.27 13.83 29.04
C VAL A 113 -23.27 12.92 29.74
N THR A 114 -23.08 11.60 29.70
CA THR A 114 -23.94 10.63 30.39
C THR A 114 -24.00 10.89 31.90
N GLU A 115 -22.87 11.20 32.56
CA GLU A 115 -22.86 11.58 33.97
C GLU A 115 -23.70 12.84 34.25
N ARG A 116 -23.61 13.85 33.37
CA ARG A 116 -24.41 15.08 33.49
C ARG A 116 -25.90 14.84 33.30
N LEU A 117 -26.28 13.98 32.36
CA LEU A 117 -27.68 13.61 32.12
C LEU A 117 -28.29 12.87 33.31
N ASN A 118 -27.53 11.94 33.92
CA ASN A 118 -27.94 11.27 35.15
C ASN A 118 -28.16 12.26 36.32
N SER A 119 -27.30 13.28 36.43
CA SER A 119 -27.47 14.36 37.40
C SER A 119 -28.73 15.20 37.10
N PHE A 120 -29.01 15.50 35.83
CA PHE A 120 -30.24 16.21 35.45
C PHE A 120 -31.50 15.42 35.77
N GLN A 121 -31.54 14.11 35.49
CA GLN A 121 -32.68 13.27 35.86
C GLN A 121 -32.94 13.31 37.37
N THR A 122 -31.88 13.27 38.18
CA THR A 122 -31.99 13.39 39.64
C THR A 122 -32.56 14.75 40.05
N MET A 123 -32.10 15.84 39.42
CA MET A 123 -32.58 17.19 39.70
C MET A 123 -34.06 17.38 39.30
N ILE A 124 -34.48 16.84 38.15
CA ILE A 124 -35.88 16.85 37.73
C ILE A 124 -36.75 16.10 38.75
N GLY A 125 -36.29 14.94 39.23
CA GLY A 125 -36.96 14.19 40.29
C GLY A 125 -37.13 15.01 41.58
N GLN A 126 -36.11 15.76 41.98
CA GLN A 126 -36.20 16.65 43.14
C GLN A 126 -37.20 17.79 42.92
N VAL A 127 -37.20 18.40 41.74
CA VAL A 127 -38.17 19.46 41.40
C VAL A 127 -39.60 18.94 41.49
N TYR A 128 -39.89 17.73 41.01
CA TYR A 128 -41.23 17.14 41.15
C TYR A 128 -41.64 16.98 42.63
N GLN A 129 -40.72 16.55 43.50
CA GLN A 129 -40.97 16.47 44.95
C GLN A 129 -41.25 17.85 45.57
N ASP A 130 -40.51 18.87 45.14
CA ASP A 130 -40.68 20.25 45.61
C ASP A 130 -42.04 20.80 45.15
N LEU A 131 -42.42 20.56 43.89
CA LEU A 131 -43.73 20.97 43.35
C LEU A 131 -44.88 20.29 44.09
N ASP A 132 -44.80 18.99 44.37
CA ASP A 132 -45.81 18.27 45.15
C ASP A 132 -45.91 18.83 46.59
N SER A 133 -44.78 19.18 47.20
CA SER A 133 -44.75 19.81 48.52
C SER A 133 -45.42 21.19 48.52
N ILE A 134 -45.17 22.01 47.49
CA ILE A 134 -45.81 23.31 47.33
C ILE A 134 -47.32 23.12 47.11
N THR A 135 -47.75 22.16 46.29
CA THR A 135 -49.18 21.86 46.09
C THR A 135 -49.87 21.53 47.41
N ASN A 136 -49.24 20.74 48.29
CA ASN A 136 -49.78 20.45 49.63
C ASN A 136 -49.94 21.71 50.49
N VAL A 137 -48.97 22.63 50.44
CA VAL A 137 -49.05 23.92 51.15
C VAL A 137 -50.17 24.80 50.58
N ILE A 138 -50.33 24.85 49.25
CA ILE A 138 -51.39 25.61 48.60
C ILE A 138 -52.77 25.08 48.97
N ASN A 139 -52.95 23.75 49.00
CA ASN A 139 -54.20 23.14 49.46
C ASN A 139 -54.54 23.55 50.90
N LEU A 140 -53.55 23.54 51.81
CA LEU A 140 -53.75 24.00 53.18
C LEU A 140 -54.15 25.48 53.26
N ILE A 141 -53.54 26.35 52.46
CA ILE A 141 -53.88 27.79 52.44
C ILE A 141 -55.29 27.99 51.87
N THR A 142 -55.68 27.22 50.85
CA THR A 142 -57.04 27.23 50.30
C THR A 142 -58.04 26.84 51.37
N ASP A 143 -57.82 25.72 52.09
CA ASP A 143 -58.68 25.26 53.19
C ASP A 143 -58.81 26.32 54.30
N VAL A 144 -57.69 26.93 54.72
CA VAL A 144 -57.68 28.00 55.72
C VAL A 144 -58.44 29.24 55.23
N SER A 145 -58.29 29.59 53.95
CA SER A 145 -58.99 30.73 53.35
C SER A 145 -60.50 30.46 53.24
N ASP A 146 -60.91 29.25 52.86
CA ASP A 146 -62.32 28.82 52.86
C ASP A 146 -62.93 28.86 54.26
N GLN A 147 -62.22 28.34 55.27
CA GLN A 147 -62.66 28.41 56.67
C GLN A 147 -62.77 29.85 57.16
N THR A 148 -61.79 30.69 56.85
CA THR A 148 -61.79 32.11 57.23
C THR A 148 -62.94 32.86 56.55
N ASN A 149 -63.21 32.56 55.28
CA ASN A 149 -64.32 33.13 54.53
C ASN A 149 -65.68 32.75 55.16
N LEU A 150 -65.86 31.47 55.53
CA LEU A 150 -67.06 30.99 56.23
C LEU A 150 -67.22 31.60 57.63
N LEU A 151 -66.13 31.72 58.40
CA LEU A 151 -66.13 32.37 59.71
C LEU A 151 -66.49 33.84 59.60
N ALA A 152 -65.93 34.55 58.63
CA ALA A 152 -66.22 35.95 58.35
C ALA A 152 -67.68 36.15 57.93
N LEU A 153 -68.22 35.26 57.09
CA LEU A 153 -69.63 35.27 56.71
C LEU A 153 -70.54 35.08 57.92
N ASN A 154 -70.26 34.10 58.78
CA ASN A 154 -71.03 33.88 60.01
C ASN A 154 -70.95 35.09 60.95
N ALA A 155 -69.78 35.71 61.09
CA ALA A 155 -69.60 36.93 61.88
C ALA A 155 -70.37 38.13 61.30
N ALA A 156 -70.40 38.29 59.97
CA ALA A 156 -71.17 39.33 59.30
C ALA A 156 -72.69 39.15 59.52
N ILE A 157 -73.19 37.91 59.46
CA ILE A 157 -74.59 37.58 59.76
C ILE A 157 -74.94 37.94 61.20
N GLU A 158 -74.11 37.55 62.18
CA GLU A 158 -74.38 37.83 63.59
C GLU A 158 -74.25 39.32 63.92
N ALA A 159 -73.30 40.02 63.29
CA ALA A 159 -73.17 41.48 63.39
C ALA A 159 -74.40 42.22 62.83
N ALA A 160 -74.97 41.74 61.71
CA ALA A 160 -76.24 42.25 61.19
C ALA A 160 -77.41 41.99 62.16
N ARG A 161 -77.41 40.83 62.82
CA ARG A 161 -78.43 40.43 63.81
C ARG A 161 -78.41 41.30 65.07
N ALA A 162 -77.23 41.77 65.49
CA ALA A 162 -77.05 42.68 66.63
C ALA A 162 -77.46 44.15 66.34
N GLY A 163 -77.86 44.48 65.11
CA GLY A 163 -78.36 45.80 64.73
C GLY A 163 -77.33 46.92 64.88
N GLU A 164 -77.71 48.04 65.50
CA GLU A 164 -76.83 49.22 65.69
C GLU A 164 -75.55 48.90 66.50
N HIS A 165 -75.61 47.95 67.45
CA HIS A 165 -74.45 47.57 68.26
C HIS A 165 -73.41 46.72 67.51
N GLY A 166 -73.82 46.07 66.40
CA GLY A 166 -72.95 45.20 65.59
C GLY A 166 -72.26 45.90 64.41
N ARG A 167 -72.55 47.18 64.18
CA ARG A 167 -72.14 47.90 62.96
C ARG A 167 -70.62 47.93 62.72
N GLY A 168 -69.82 48.12 63.78
CA GLY A 168 -68.35 48.07 63.70
C GLY A 168 -67.82 46.66 63.41
N PHE A 169 -68.43 45.63 64.00
CA PHE A 169 -68.08 44.23 63.75
C PHE A 169 -68.44 43.79 62.33
N ALA A 170 -69.55 44.28 61.77
CA ALA A 170 -69.94 43.98 60.39
C ALA A 170 -68.89 44.46 59.37
N VAL A 171 -68.32 45.65 59.56
CA VAL A 171 -67.26 46.18 58.68
C VAL A 171 -66.00 45.33 58.75
N VAL A 172 -65.58 44.91 59.95
CA VAL A 172 -64.41 44.05 60.13
C VAL A 172 -64.65 42.68 59.50
N ALA A 173 -65.82 42.09 59.71
CA ALA A 173 -66.18 40.80 59.12
C ALA A 173 -66.16 40.84 57.58
N ASP A 174 -66.69 41.89 56.96
CA ASP A 174 -66.67 42.05 55.51
C ASP A 174 -65.24 42.26 54.96
N GLU A 175 -64.35 42.93 55.70
CA GLU A 175 -62.96 43.10 55.30
C GLU A 175 -62.17 41.78 55.41
N VAL A 176 -62.41 41.00 56.47
CA VAL A 176 -61.83 39.64 56.62
C VAL A 176 -62.34 38.72 55.49
N ARG A 177 -63.62 38.81 55.12
CA ARG A 177 -64.21 38.05 54.01
C ARG A 177 -63.50 38.36 52.69
N LYS A 178 -63.33 39.65 52.37
CA LYS A 178 -62.60 40.09 51.16
C LYS A 178 -61.14 39.65 51.18
N LEU A 179 -60.48 39.64 52.34
CA LEU A 179 -59.10 39.17 52.47
C LEU A 179 -59.01 37.66 52.18
N ALA A 180 -59.96 36.88 52.69
CA ALA A 180 -60.05 35.44 52.42
C ALA A 180 -60.31 35.15 50.93
N GLU A 181 -61.24 35.87 50.29
CA GLU A 181 -61.49 35.77 48.84
C GLU A 181 -60.25 36.14 48.01
N ARG A 182 -59.49 37.17 48.42
CA ARG A 182 -58.22 37.53 47.77
C ARG A 182 -57.16 36.43 47.93
N ALA A 183 -57.06 35.81 49.10
CA ALA A 183 -56.14 34.70 49.35
C ALA A 183 -56.49 33.46 48.49
N GLN A 184 -57.78 33.15 48.32
CA GLN A 184 -58.25 32.09 47.41
C GLN A 184 -57.90 32.38 45.94
N LYS A 185 -58.03 33.64 45.51
CA LYS A 185 -57.65 34.01 44.15
C LYS A 185 -56.14 33.86 43.94
N ALA A 186 -55.33 34.31 44.90
CA ALA A 186 -53.88 34.20 44.84
C ALA A 186 -53.40 32.74 44.83
N THR A 187 -54.00 31.87 45.66
CA THR A 187 -53.69 30.44 45.68
C THR A 187 -54.02 29.75 44.36
N LYS A 188 -55.16 30.06 43.73
CA LYS A 188 -55.48 29.58 42.37
C LYS A 188 -54.47 30.03 41.32
N GLU A 189 -54.00 31.28 41.38
CA GLU A 189 -52.96 31.77 40.47
C GLU A 189 -51.64 31.01 40.66
N ILE A 190 -51.25 30.71 41.91
CA ILE A 190 -50.07 29.88 42.20
C ILE A 190 -50.26 28.46 41.70
N GLU A 191 -51.43 27.85 41.90
CA GLU A 191 -51.75 26.51 41.41
C GLU A 191 -51.59 26.40 39.89
N MET A 192 -52.09 27.38 39.13
CA MET A 192 -51.89 27.45 37.68
C MET A 192 -50.40 27.53 37.31
N ASN A 193 -49.61 28.35 38.03
CA ASN A 193 -48.17 28.45 37.79
C ASN A 193 -47.44 27.13 38.08
N ILE A 194 -47.85 26.38 39.10
CA ILE A 194 -47.30 25.04 39.40
C ILE A 194 -47.58 24.08 38.25
N GLN A 195 -48.79 24.09 37.68
CA GLN A 195 -49.11 23.24 36.54
C GLN A 195 -48.27 23.57 35.30
N VAL A 196 -48.03 24.87 35.03
CA VAL A 196 -47.12 25.29 33.96
C VAL A 196 -45.69 24.82 34.24
N LEU A 197 -45.20 24.93 35.48
CA LEU A 197 -43.88 24.41 35.84
C LEU A 197 -43.79 22.89 35.64
N ARG A 198 -44.81 22.11 36.06
CA ARG A 198 -44.84 20.66 35.83
C ARG A 198 -44.76 20.31 34.35
N GLN A 199 -45.49 21.04 33.49
CA GLN A 199 -45.45 20.85 32.05
C GLN A 199 -44.05 21.15 31.48
N ASN A 200 -43.46 22.29 31.87
CA ASN A 200 -42.11 22.65 31.44
C ASN A 200 -41.07 21.60 31.84
N PHE A 201 -41.15 21.07 33.06
CA PHE A 201 -40.23 20.01 33.52
C PHE A 201 -40.50 18.65 32.86
N SER A 202 -41.74 18.37 32.45
CA SER A 202 -42.05 17.18 31.65
C SER A 202 -41.40 17.27 30.27
N GLU A 203 -41.41 18.45 29.64
CA GLU A 203 -40.73 18.66 28.36
C GLU A 203 -39.21 18.53 28.49
N VAL A 204 -38.63 19.09 29.57
CA VAL A 204 -37.20 18.92 29.88
C VAL A 204 -36.85 17.45 30.10
N GLN A 205 -37.72 16.67 30.74
CA GLN A 205 -37.51 15.23 30.92
C GLN A 205 -37.48 14.50 29.57
N THR A 206 -38.47 14.73 28.70
CA THR A 206 -38.50 14.14 27.36
C THR A 206 -37.24 14.48 26.57
N SER A 207 -36.84 15.76 26.56
CA SER A 207 -35.59 16.16 25.89
C SER A 207 -34.35 15.51 26.49
N THR A 208 -34.33 15.25 27.80
CA THR A 208 -33.21 14.54 28.45
C THR A 208 -33.16 13.08 28.00
N GLU A 209 -34.31 12.41 27.89
CA GLU A 209 -34.41 11.04 27.37
C GLU A 209 -33.94 10.95 25.91
N GLU A 210 -34.35 11.90 25.06
CA GLU A 210 -33.89 11.99 23.66
C GLU A 210 -32.36 12.15 23.56
N ILE A 211 -31.74 12.98 24.41
CA ILE A 211 -30.28 13.15 24.42
C ILE A 211 -29.57 11.86 24.85
N VAL A 212 -30.15 11.07 25.76
CA VAL A 212 -29.58 9.77 26.16
C VAL A 212 -29.54 8.82 24.96
N ASP A 213 -30.64 8.73 24.20
CA ASP A 213 -30.71 7.92 22.98
C ASP A 213 -29.70 8.40 21.91
N GLU A 214 -29.52 9.72 21.76
CA GLU A 214 -28.50 10.28 20.88
C GLU A 214 -27.08 9.91 21.32
N MET A 215 -26.79 9.88 22.63
CA MET A 215 -25.48 9.46 23.14
C MET A 215 -25.18 7.98 22.85
N ASP A 216 -26.18 7.11 22.93
CA ASP A 216 -26.04 5.70 22.53
C ASP A 216 -25.71 5.58 21.03
N HIS A 217 -26.34 6.41 20.18
CA HIS A 217 -26.00 6.47 18.77
C HIS A 217 -24.56 6.94 18.52
N VAL A 218 -24.10 7.99 19.20
CA VAL A 218 -22.71 8.46 19.13
C VAL A 218 -21.73 7.36 19.52
N ASN A 219 -22.03 6.58 20.56
CA ASN A 219 -21.19 5.46 20.97
C ASN A 219 -21.13 4.35 19.89
N GLY A 220 -22.23 4.12 19.16
CA GLY A 220 -22.25 3.26 17.98
C GLY A 220 -21.34 3.77 16.85
N GLU A 221 -21.30 5.07 16.63
CA GLU A 221 -20.39 5.70 15.65
C GLU A 221 -18.92 5.58 16.05
N VAL A 222 -18.59 5.55 17.35
CA VAL A 222 -17.23 5.31 17.84
C VAL A 222 -16.67 3.97 17.35
N SER A 223 -17.51 2.94 17.28
CA SER A 223 -17.12 1.62 16.76
C SER A 223 -16.68 1.66 15.29
N LYS A 224 -17.13 2.65 14.50
CA LYS A 224 -16.65 2.83 13.12
C LYS A 224 -15.22 3.36 13.07
N PHE A 225 -14.79 4.14 14.06
CA PHE A 225 -13.39 4.56 14.14
C PHE A 225 -12.47 3.36 14.37
N ILE A 226 -12.86 2.41 15.22
CA ILE A 226 -12.09 1.16 15.41
C ILE A 226 -11.88 0.44 14.07
N GLN A 227 -12.94 0.30 13.26
CA GLN A 227 -12.85 -0.32 11.93
C GLN A 227 -11.91 0.45 10.98
N VAL A 228 -11.91 1.79 11.03
CA VAL A 228 -10.97 2.62 10.25
C VAL A 228 -9.53 2.40 10.72
N GLY A 229 -9.32 2.22 12.03
CA GLY A 229 -8.03 1.89 12.62
C GLY A 229 -7.51 0.54 12.13
N GLU A 230 -8.35 -0.50 12.17
CA GLU A 230 -8.04 -1.84 11.67
C GLU A 230 -7.74 -1.83 10.17
N ALA A 231 -8.60 -1.21 9.36
CA ALA A 231 -8.37 -1.07 7.92
C ALA A 231 -7.07 -0.31 7.62
N SER A 232 -6.73 0.69 8.43
CA SER A 232 -5.45 1.40 8.30
C SER A 232 -4.28 0.46 8.64
N MET A 233 -4.38 -0.38 9.67
CA MET A 233 -3.36 -1.39 9.98
C MET A 233 -3.18 -2.39 8.83
N ASP A 234 -4.26 -2.84 8.19
CA ASP A 234 -4.20 -3.71 7.02
C ASP A 234 -3.51 -3.03 5.83
N VAL A 235 -3.84 -1.76 5.56
CA VAL A 235 -3.12 -0.98 4.53
C VAL A 235 -1.64 -0.88 4.87
N ARG A 236 -1.27 -0.64 6.13
CA ARG A 236 0.14 -0.57 6.57
C ARG A 236 0.89 -1.87 6.26
N GLN A 237 0.26 -2.99 6.59
CA GLN A 237 0.79 -4.34 6.42
C GLN A 237 0.93 -4.68 4.93
N ASN A 238 -0.11 -4.43 4.14
CA ASN A 238 -0.11 -4.65 2.71
C ASN A 238 0.94 -3.77 2.02
N SER A 239 1.06 -2.49 2.37
CA SER A 239 2.12 -1.62 1.87
C SER A 239 3.51 -2.17 2.20
N ALA A 240 3.71 -2.75 3.40
CA ALA A 240 4.98 -3.40 3.74
C ALA A 240 5.26 -4.65 2.89
N ASN A 241 4.24 -5.46 2.58
CA ASN A 241 4.36 -6.63 1.68
C ASN A 241 4.72 -6.21 0.25
N VAL A 242 4.05 -5.17 -0.27
CA VAL A 242 4.32 -4.65 -1.62
C VAL A 242 5.69 -3.99 -1.68
N LEU A 243 6.15 -3.31 -0.62
CA LEU A 243 7.49 -2.75 -0.55
C LEU A 243 8.57 -3.83 -0.68
N ASP A 244 8.45 -4.93 0.05
CA ASP A 244 9.40 -6.05 -0.05
C ASP A 244 9.38 -6.66 -1.46
N THR A 245 8.18 -6.87 -2.02
CA THR A 245 8.00 -7.42 -3.37
C THR A 245 8.63 -6.52 -4.43
N THR A 246 8.38 -5.21 -4.35
CA THR A 246 8.93 -4.20 -5.26
C THR A 246 10.44 -4.15 -5.14
N PHE A 247 10.98 -4.22 -3.92
CA PHE A 247 12.42 -4.24 -3.71
C PHE A 247 13.08 -5.47 -4.34
N ILE A 248 12.53 -6.67 -4.10
CA ILE A 248 13.05 -7.91 -4.70
C ILE A 248 12.95 -7.84 -6.24
N GLY A 249 11.87 -7.28 -6.78
CA GLY A 249 11.74 -7.00 -8.20
C GLY A 249 12.83 -6.07 -8.75
N LEU A 250 13.17 -4.99 -8.03
CA LEU A 250 14.27 -4.09 -8.40
C LEU A 250 15.62 -4.81 -8.49
N VAL A 251 15.90 -5.68 -7.52
CA VAL A 251 17.13 -6.49 -7.50
C VAL A 251 17.18 -7.44 -8.70
N LYS A 252 16.06 -8.09 -9.03
CA LYS A 252 15.98 -8.96 -10.21
C LYS A 252 16.18 -8.16 -11.51
N LEU A 253 15.63 -6.95 -11.60
CA LEU A 253 15.85 -6.06 -12.75
C LEU A 253 17.31 -5.59 -12.87
N ASP A 254 17.98 -5.28 -11.75
CA ASP A 254 19.42 -4.97 -11.73
C ASP A 254 20.25 -6.13 -12.33
N HIS A 255 19.95 -7.38 -11.95
CA HIS A 255 20.63 -8.56 -12.50
C HIS A 255 20.33 -8.76 -13.99
N LEU A 256 19.08 -8.59 -14.42
CA LEU A 256 18.73 -8.67 -15.85
C LEU A 256 19.49 -7.62 -16.66
N LEU A 257 19.61 -6.39 -16.16
CA LEU A 257 20.42 -5.35 -16.80
C LEU A 257 21.91 -5.68 -16.82
N PHE A 258 22.44 -6.22 -15.73
CA PHE A 258 23.83 -6.68 -15.64
C PHE A 258 24.14 -7.73 -16.73
N LYS A 259 23.28 -8.76 -16.88
CA LYS A 259 23.42 -9.79 -17.91
C LYS A 259 23.28 -9.21 -19.32
N MET A 260 22.25 -8.38 -19.56
CA MET A 260 22.04 -7.74 -20.86
C MET A 260 23.20 -6.85 -21.28
N ASN A 261 23.81 -6.11 -20.36
CA ASN A 261 24.99 -5.30 -20.65
C ASN A 261 26.21 -6.16 -21.00
N SER A 262 26.35 -7.33 -20.37
CA SER A 262 27.41 -8.29 -20.67
C SER A 262 27.26 -8.86 -22.08
N TYR A 263 26.06 -9.30 -22.45
CA TYR A 263 25.77 -9.78 -23.80
C TYR A 263 25.93 -8.67 -24.84
N SER A 264 25.43 -7.48 -24.54
CA SER A 264 25.55 -6.32 -25.43
C SER A 264 27.00 -5.99 -25.73
N ALA A 265 27.89 -6.13 -24.73
CA ALA A 265 29.30 -5.86 -24.91
C ALA A 265 29.95 -6.80 -25.93
N VAL A 266 29.66 -8.11 -25.86
CA VAL A 266 30.18 -9.09 -26.83
C VAL A 266 29.57 -8.86 -28.23
N VAL A 267 28.25 -8.65 -28.32
CA VAL A 267 27.55 -8.47 -29.61
C VAL A 267 28.00 -7.19 -30.34
N ASN A 268 28.34 -6.14 -29.59
CA ASN A 268 28.80 -4.85 -30.14
C ASN A 268 30.33 -4.69 -30.21
N ASP A 269 31.09 -5.76 -29.94
CA ASP A 269 32.55 -5.74 -29.83
C ASP A 269 33.10 -4.64 -28.88
N ASN A 270 32.38 -4.37 -27.80
CA ASN A 270 32.78 -3.41 -26.78
C ASN A 270 33.65 -4.08 -25.72
N ARG A 271 34.97 -3.95 -25.88
CA ARG A 271 35.97 -4.51 -24.95
C ARG A 271 36.23 -3.64 -23.73
N GLU A 272 35.71 -2.43 -23.66
CA GLU A 272 35.98 -1.51 -22.55
C GLU A 272 34.98 -1.65 -21.40
N VAL A 273 33.97 -2.52 -21.54
CA VAL A 273 32.95 -2.71 -20.52
C VAL A 273 33.57 -3.14 -19.19
N GLN A 274 33.13 -2.50 -18.11
CA GLN A 274 33.46 -2.86 -16.75
C GLN A 274 32.18 -3.18 -15.99
N LEU A 275 32.16 -4.35 -15.37
CA LEU A 275 31.07 -4.79 -14.54
C LEU A 275 31.44 -4.65 -13.07
N ALA A 276 30.46 -4.27 -12.26
CA ALA A 276 30.63 -4.19 -10.82
C ALA A 276 30.89 -5.59 -10.21
N ASN A 277 31.57 -5.61 -9.07
CA ASN A 277 31.66 -6.80 -8.23
C ASN A 277 30.31 -7.06 -7.51
N HIS A 278 30.08 -8.30 -7.07
CA HIS A 278 28.89 -8.69 -6.32
C HIS A 278 28.72 -7.90 -5.03
N HIS A 279 29.79 -7.55 -4.31
CA HIS A 279 29.71 -6.70 -3.12
C HIS A 279 29.37 -5.23 -3.41
N ASP A 280 29.77 -4.71 -4.58
CA ASP A 280 29.57 -3.30 -4.95
C ASP A 280 28.21 -3.02 -5.59
N CYS A 281 27.51 -4.07 -6.00
CA CYS A 281 26.18 -3.99 -6.63
C CYS A 281 25.09 -3.68 -5.58
N ARG A 282 23.88 -3.33 -6.04
CA ARG A 282 22.75 -3.03 -5.13
C ARG A 282 22.41 -4.22 -4.25
N LEU A 283 22.41 -5.44 -4.80
CA LEU A 283 22.11 -6.66 -4.04
C LEU A 283 23.17 -6.94 -2.97
N GLY A 284 24.46 -6.84 -3.31
CA GLY A 284 25.55 -7.02 -2.34
C GLY A 284 25.47 -6.04 -1.19
N LYS A 285 25.29 -4.74 -1.49
CA LYS A 285 25.11 -3.72 -0.45
C LYS A 285 23.90 -4.00 0.43
N TRP A 286 22.77 -4.40 -0.17
CA TRP A 286 21.57 -4.78 0.57
C TRP A 286 21.78 -6.02 1.46
N TYR A 287 22.52 -7.01 0.98
CA TYR A 287 22.84 -8.25 1.69
C TYR A 287 23.84 -8.01 2.83
N GLU A 288 24.88 -7.21 2.64
CA GLU A 288 25.97 -7.14 3.62
C GLU A 288 25.79 -6.08 4.69
N THR A 289 25.19 -4.94 4.33
CA THR A 289 25.18 -3.73 5.16
C THR A 289 23.86 -2.97 5.16
N GLY A 290 22.95 -3.26 4.23
CA GLY A 290 21.68 -2.53 4.09
C GLY A 290 20.48 -3.22 4.76
N ASN A 291 19.29 -2.75 4.36
CA ASN A 291 18.00 -3.23 4.88
C ASN A 291 17.79 -4.75 4.74
N GLY A 292 18.44 -5.41 3.77
CA GLY A 292 18.35 -6.85 3.61
C GLY A 292 18.90 -7.58 4.82
N LYS A 293 20.05 -7.16 5.30
CA LYS A 293 20.62 -7.68 6.54
C LYS A 293 19.75 -7.41 7.73
N GLU A 294 19.21 -6.21 7.85
CA GLU A 294 18.37 -5.85 9.00
C GLU A 294 17.05 -6.65 9.02
N MET A 295 16.43 -6.84 7.86
CA MET A 295 15.06 -7.37 7.78
C MET A 295 14.96 -8.85 7.38
N PHE A 296 15.95 -9.40 6.68
CA PHE A 296 15.92 -10.75 6.11
C PHE A 296 16.98 -11.68 6.69
N SER A 297 18.01 -11.19 7.41
CA SER A 297 19.11 -12.04 7.92
C SER A 297 18.69 -13.17 8.84
N ARG A 298 17.51 -13.07 9.47
CA ARG A 298 16.94 -14.10 10.34
C ARG A 298 16.19 -15.19 9.58
N LEU A 299 15.92 -14.99 8.29
CA LEU A 299 15.16 -15.92 7.49
C LEU A 299 16.03 -17.11 7.06
N PRO A 300 15.47 -18.34 7.05
CA PRO A 300 16.24 -19.55 6.74
C PRO A 300 16.97 -19.50 5.40
N SER A 301 16.36 -18.91 4.38
CA SER A 301 16.94 -18.89 3.03
C SER A 301 18.01 -17.80 2.82
N TYR A 302 18.26 -16.93 3.80
CA TYR A 302 19.09 -15.73 3.59
C TYR A 302 20.54 -16.05 3.25
N GLY A 303 21.17 -16.95 4.02
CA GLY A 303 22.56 -17.35 3.78
C GLY A 303 22.78 -18.08 2.45
N ASN A 304 21.70 -18.56 1.80
CA ASN A 304 21.79 -19.26 0.52
C ASN A 304 21.97 -18.32 -0.68
N LEU A 305 21.90 -17.00 -0.47
CA LEU A 305 21.97 -16.01 -1.55
C LEU A 305 23.41 -15.71 -1.99
N GLU A 306 24.36 -15.70 -1.05
CA GLU A 306 25.71 -15.19 -1.29
C GLU A 306 26.47 -15.96 -2.37
N SER A 307 26.54 -17.29 -2.23
CA SER A 307 27.26 -18.14 -3.18
C SER A 307 26.75 -18.02 -4.62
N PRO A 308 25.45 -18.24 -4.92
CA PRO A 308 24.98 -18.10 -6.30
C PRO A 308 25.07 -16.66 -6.83
N HIS A 309 24.99 -15.65 -5.96
CA HIS A 309 25.19 -14.24 -6.36
C HIS A 309 26.65 -13.97 -6.76
N GLY A 310 27.61 -14.46 -5.99
CA GLY A 310 29.04 -14.42 -6.35
C GLY A 310 29.32 -15.14 -7.67
N ASP A 311 28.78 -16.36 -7.84
CA ASP A 311 28.94 -17.17 -9.05
C ASP A 311 28.47 -16.44 -10.32
N VAL A 312 27.35 -15.69 -10.25
CA VAL A 312 26.89 -14.85 -11.38
C VAL A 312 27.96 -13.82 -11.73
N HIS A 313 28.38 -13.00 -10.77
CA HIS A 313 29.33 -11.92 -11.04
C HIS A 313 30.68 -12.44 -11.54
N GLU A 314 31.19 -13.51 -10.94
CA GLU A 314 32.45 -14.13 -11.35
C GLU A 314 32.36 -14.66 -12.79
N SER A 315 31.29 -15.40 -13.12
CA SER A 315 31.11 -15.98 -14.45
C SER A 315 31.07 -14.92 -15.55
N PHE A 316 30.22 -13.90 -15.41
CA PHE A 316 30.08 -12.84 -16.41
C PHE A 316 31.33 -11.95 -16.52
N ARG A 317 32.01 -11.67 -15.40
CA ARG A 317 33.26 -10.89 -15.42
C ARG A 317 34.39 -11.65 -16.09
N ASN A 318 34.58 -12.92 -15.73
CA ASN A 318 35.61 -13.77 -16.33
C ASN A 318 35.36 -13.93 -17.85
N ALA A 319 34.11 -14.07 -18.28
CA ALA A 319 33.77 -14.12 -19.70
C ALA A 319 34.20 -12.84 -20.44
N LEU A 320 33.93 -11.67 -19.85
CA LEU A 320 34.32 -10.39 -20.45
C LEU A 320 35.82 -10.13 -20.39
N ASP A 321 36.54 -10.64 -19.39
CA ASP A 321 37.99 -10.53 -19.32
C ASP A 321 38.68 -11.41 -20.37
N ILE A 322 38.13 -12.59 -20.67
CA ILE A 322 38.57 -13.41 -21.82
C ILE A 322 38.25 -12.68 -23.12
N PHE A 323 37.03 -12.15 -23.26
CA PHE A 323 36.61 -11.41 -24.44
C PHE A 323 37.49 -10.19 -24.74
N LYS A 324 37.92 -9.45 -23.71
CA LYS A 324 38.86 -8.33 -23.84
C LYS A 324 40.17 -8.75 -24.52
N VAL A 325 40.73 -9.87 -24.08
CA VAL A 325 42.04 -10.35 -24.52
C VAL A 325 41.94 -11.08 -25.87
N LYS A 326 41.06 -12.09 -25.97
CA LYS A 326 40.96 -13.00 -27.12
C LYS A 326 39.90 -12.59 -28.15
N GLY A 327 39.04 -11.62 -27.84
CA GLY A 327 37.88 -11.32 -28.69
C GLY A 327 36.98 -12.55 -28.86
N LEU A 328 36.53 -12.79 -30.08
CA LEU A 328 35.69 -13.95 -30.43
C LEU A 328 36.48 -15.26 -30.57
N GLU A 329 37.81 -15.26 -30.48
CA GLU A 329 38.61 -16.50 -30.51
C GLU A 329 38.52 -17.30 -29.20
N GLY A 330 37.98 -16.69 -28.13
CA GLY A 330 37.70 -17.36 -26.86
C GLY A 330 36.26 -17.86 -26.72
N ASP A 331 35.58 -18.11 -27.84
CA ASP A 331 34.14 -18.40 -27.90
C ASP A 331 33.69 -19.55 -26.98
N GLU A 332 34.35 -20.71 -27.01
CA GLU A 332 34.00 -21.85 -26.16
C GLU A 332 34.07 -21.51 -24.66
N GLU A 333 35.14 -20.82 -24.23
CA GLU A 333 35.34 -20.42 -22.84
C GLU A 333 34.29 -19.36 -22.41
N ILE A 334 34.02 -18.37 -23.27
CA ILE A 334 33.05 -17.30 -23.03
C ILE A 334 31.63 -17.88 -22.90
N LEU A 335 31.23 -18.77 -23.82
CA LEU A 335 29.90 -19.38 -23.82
C LEU A 335 29.71 -20.27 -22.59
N SER A 336 30.71 -21.08 -22.22
CA SER A 336 30.64 -21.91 -21.02
C SER A 336 30.47 -21.08 -19.74
N LEU A 337 31.10 -19.90 -19.66
CA LEU A 337 30.96 -19.00 -18.51
C LEU A 337 29.60 -18.31 -18.50
N PHE A 338 29.06 -17.89 -19.66
CA PHE A 338 27.71 -17.35 -19.72
C PHE A 338 26.66 -18.38 -19.32
N ASP A 339 26.77 -19.63 -19.76
CA ASP A 339 25.85 -20.70 -19.33
C ASP A 339 25.92 -20.95 -17.82
N ALA A 340 27.13 -20.96 -17.24
CA ALA A 340 27.31 -21.08 -15.80
C ALA A 340 26.70 -19.90 -15.04
N GLY A 341 26.89 -18.68 -15.54
CA GLY A 341 26.34 -17.45 -14.96
C GLY A 341 24.81 -17.39 -15.03
N GLU A 342 24.20 -17.87 -16.13
CA GLU A 342 22.74 -18.00 -16.23
C GLU A 342 22.19 -19.02 -15.23
N ALA A 343 22.81 -20.20 -15.12
CA ALA A 343 22.41 -21.21 -14.14
C ALA A 343 22.55 -20.72 -12.69
N ALA A 344 23.58 -19.92 -12.39
CA ALA A 344 23.71 -19.27 -11.09
C ALA A 344 22.65 -18.18 -10.87
N SER A 345 22.31 -17.42 -11.92
CA SER A 345 21.27 -16.39 -11.88
C SER A 345 19.90 -16.98 -11.55
N ASP A 346 19.57 -18.16 -12.09
CA ASP A 346 18.31 -18.85 -11.76
C ASP A 346 18.24 -19.20 -10.27
N LYS A 347 19.35 -19.68 -9.69
CA LYS A 347 19.44 -19.95 -8.25
C LYS A 347 19.26 -18.68 -7.41
N VAL A 348 19.83 -17.55 -7.84
CA VAL A 348 19.62 -16.24 -7.16
C VAL A 348 18.13 -15.89 -7.16
N VAL A 349 17.46 -15.99 -8.31
CA VAL A 349 16.02 -15.69 -8.43
C VAL A 349 15.19 -16.60 -7.51
N ASP A 350 15.47 -17.90 -7.50
CA ASP A 350 14.79 -18.87 -6.63
C ASP A 350 14.96 -18.54 -5.13
N VAL A 351 16.16 -18.17 -4.72
CA VAL A 351 16.43 -17.79 -3.32
C VAL A 351 15.70 -16.50 -2.96
N LEU A 352 15.67 -15.51 -3.86
CA LEU A 352 14.94 -14.26 -3.65
C LEU A 352 13.43 -14.49 -3.52
N ASP A 353 12.85 -15.39 -4.32
CA ASP A 353 11.43 -15.73 -4.23
C ASP A 353 11.09 -16.47 -2.93
N LYS A 354 11.96 -17.40 -2.49
CA LYS A 354 11.82 -18.05 -1.19
C LYS A 354 11.91 -17.05 -0.04
N LEU A 355 12.88 -16.14 -0.08
CA LEU A 355 13.03 -15.08 0.92
C LEU A 355 11.81 -14.18 1.02
N LEU A 356 11.22 -13.82 -0.13
CA LEU A 356 10.01 -13.02 -0.16
C LEU A 356 8.82 -13.78 0.47
N ALA A 357 8.64 -15.05 0.10
CA ALA A 357 7.58 -15.90 0.65
C ALA A 357 7.74 -16.11 2.17
N GLU A 358 8.97 -16.40 2.63
CA GLU A 358 9.31 -16.51 4.05
C GLU A 358 8.99 -15.20 4.79
N LYS A 359 9.36 -14.05 4.22
CA LYS A 359 9.12 -12.74 4.85
C LYS A 359 7.64 -12.40 4.98
N ILE A 360 6.86 -12.64 3.92
CA ILE A 360 5.41 -12.38 3.92
C ILE A 360 4.72 -13.33 4.89
N SER A 361 5.11 -14.61 4.92
CA SER A 361 4.54 -15.58 5.85
C SER A 361 4.88 -15.24 7.31
N ASP A 362 6.12 -14.86 7.60
CA ASP A 362 6.55 -14.42 8.94
C ASP A 362 5.73 -13.20 9.41
N ARG A 363 5.52 -12.22 8.52
CA ARG A 363 4.74 -11.01 8.82
C ARG A 363 3.25 -11.29 9.04
N ASN A 364 2.68 -12.29 8.36
CA ASN A 364 1.28 -12.66 8.51
C ASN A 364 1.05 -13.58 9.73
N ASN A 365 2.02 -14.45 10.05
CA ASN A 365 1.92 -15.40 11.16
C ASN A 365 2.38 -14.80 12.50
N GLY A 366 3.25 -13.78 12.50
CA GLY A 366 3.70 -13.08 13.69
C GLY A 366 2.75 -11.96 14.16
N GLY A 367 1.56 -11.83 13.55
CA GLY A 367 0.54 -10.83 13.88
C GLY A 367 -0.55 -11.29 14.86
N HIS A 368 -0.29 -12.32 15.68
CA HIS A 368 -1.18 -12.76 16.76
C HIS A 368 -0.57 -12.52 18.14
#